data_AF-A0A930GYD8-F1
#
_entry.id   AF-A0A930GYD8-F1
#
_cell.length_a   1.000
_cell.length_b   1.000
_cell.length_c   1.000
_cell.angle_alpha   90.00
_cell.angle_beta   90.00
_cell.angle_gamma   90.00
#
_symmetry.space_group_name_H-M   'P 1'
#
loop_
_entity.id
_entity.type
_entity.pdbx_description
1 polymer ?
#
loop_
_entity_poly.entity_id
_entity_poly.type
_entity_poly.pdbx_seq_one_letter_code
_entity_poly.pdbx_strand_id
1 'polypeptide(L)'
;MENMNNMNNYENDNMQNWQQQEELPSYQRELSRGQYNVLIGVHLLYGLALTAFICMKMPYILPQIYAVNPFVITFLSFAVSLLGGFLIGKKENYILSFLGYSVVVFAFGVPLAYTIFFFPIHLIFIAAILTFVVVLT
;
A
#
# COMPACT_ATOMS: atom_id res chain seq x y z
N MET A 1 11.17 -54.65 14.37
CA MET A 1 10.91 -53.36 15.06
C MET A 1 11.69 -52.19 14.43
N GLU A 2 12.62 -52.42 13.50
CA GLU A 2 13.38 -51.34 12.83
C GLU A 2 12.56 -50.51 11.81
N ASN A 3 11.53 -51.09 11.20
CA ASN A 3 10.79 -50.43 10.11
C ASN A 3 9.87 -49.28 10.60
N MET A 4 9.39 -49.35 11.86
CA MET A 4 8.53 -48.32 12.45
C MET A 4 9.33 -47.07 12.88
N ASN A 5 10.59 -47.25 13.28
CA ASN A 5 11.46 -46.13 13.64
C ASN A 5 11.85 -45.29 12.42
N ASN A 6 11.97 -45.92 11.24
CA ASN A 6 12.31 -45.22 10.01
C ASN A 6 11.13 -44.37 9.51
N MET A 7 9.90 -44.88 9.59
CA MET A 7 8.69 -44.13 9.20
C MET A 7 8.47 -42.87 10.04
N ASN A 8 8.70 -42.96 11.35
CA ASN A 8 8.57 -41.79 12.24
C ASN A 8 9.59 -40.68 11.92
N ASN A 9 10.78 -41.04 11.41
CA ASN A 9 11.78 -40.04 11.00
C ASN A 9 11.39 -39.34 9.70
N TYR A 10 10.89 -40.06 8.70
CA TYR A 10 10.45 -39.42 7.44
C TYR A 10 9.28 -38.45 7.64
N GLU A 11 8.36 -38.74 8.55
CA GLU A 11 7.21 -37.88 8.82
C GLU A 11 7.63 -36.63 9.61
N ASN A 12 8.61 -36.77 10.51
CA ASN A 12 9.17 -35.66 11.27
C ASN A 12 10.07 -34.74 10.41
N ASP A 13 10.87 -35.31 9.51
CA ASP A 13 11.72 -34.55 8.57
C ASP A 13 10.86 -33.78 7.56
N ASN A 14 9.76 -34.37 7.09
CA ASN A 14 8.82 -33.69 6.22
C ASN A 14 8.04 -32.61 6.97
N MET A 15 7.60 -32.84 8.21
CA MET A 15 6.95 -31.79 9.03
C MET A 15 7.91 -30.64 9.37
N GLN A 16 9.20 -30.90 9.59
CA GLN A 16 10.20 -29.85 9.74
C GLN A 16 10.41 -29.07 8.43
N ASN A 17 10.40 -29.73 7.27
CA ASN A 17 10.45 -29.06 5.96
C ASN A 17 9.19 -28.23 5.68
N TRP A 18 8.00 -28.67 6.08
CA TRP A 18 6.76 -27.89 5.97
C TRP A 18 6.74 -26.70 6.93
N GLN A 19 7.29 -26.85 8.14
CA GLN A 19 7.45 -25.76 9.11
C GLN A 19 8.55 -24.77 8.69
N GLN A 20 9.56 -25.22 7.93
CA GLN A 20 10.56 -24.36 7.27
C GLN A 20 10.03 -23.73 5.98
N GLN A 21 9.02 -24.30 5.32
CA GLN A 21 8.39 -23.68 4.15
C GLN A 21 7.38 -22.57 4.50
N GLU A 22 7.07 -22.36 5.77
CA GLU A 22 6.51 -21.11 6.31
C GLU A 22 7.61 -20.08 6.64
N GLU A 23 8.79 -20.20 6.02
CA GLU A 23 9.75 -19.11 5.90
C GLU A 23 9.09 -17.92 5.18
N LEU A 24 8.52 -17.07 6.02
CA LEU A 24 8.10 -15.71 5.73
C LEU A 24 9.14 -15.05 4.82
N PRO A 25 8.70 -14.30 3.78
CA PRO A 25 9.60 -13.77 2.77
C PRO A 25 10.74 -12.99 3.42
N SER A 26 11.96 -13.19 2.91
CA SER A 26 13.27 -12.74 3.45
C SER A 26 13.44 -11.25 3.79
N TYR A 27 12.40 -10.43 3.60
CA TYR A 27 12.27 -9.07 4.14
C TYR A 27 11.98 -9.05 5.64
N GLN A 28 11.50 -10.16 6.18
CA GLN A 28 11.10 -10.28 7.58
C GLN A 28 12.30 -10.66 8.46
N ARG A 29 13.34 -9.82 8.43
CA ARG A 29 14.23 -9.73 9.58
C ARG A 29 13.33 -9.32 10.74
N GLU A 30 13.26 -10.11 11.82
CA GLU A 30 12.36 -9.88 12.96
C GLU A 30 12.52 -8.45 13.50
N LEU A 31 11.73 -7.51 12.96
CA LEU A 31 11.66 -6.16 13.49
C LEU A 31 10.96 -6.30 14.84
N SER A 32 11.57 -5.71 15.88
CA SER A 32 10.89 -5.54 17.16
C SER A 32 9.50 -4.94 16.90
N ARG A 33 8.47 -5.43 17.62
CA ARG A 33 7.07 -4.98 17.45
C ARG A 33 6.95 -3.44 17.42
N GLY A 34 7.80 -2.75 18.18
CA GLY A 34 7.87 -1.28 18.17
C GLY A 34 8.40 -0.71 16.85
N GLN A 35 9.46 -1.28 16.27
CA GLN A 35 10.02 -0.82 15.00
C GLN A 35 9.06 -1.07 13.83
N TYR A 36 8.34 -2.19 13.84
CA TYR A 36 7.33 -2.48 12.81
C TYR A 36 6.17 -1.47 12.85
N ASN A 37 5.64 -1.16 14.03
CA ASN A 37 4.57 -0.18 14.21
C ASN A 37 5.02 1.22 13.75
N VAL A 38 6.25 1.62 14.08
CA VAL A 38 6.81 2.91 13.64
C VAL A 38 6.98 2.93 12.12
N LEU A 39 7.50 1.86 11.51
CA LEU A 39 7.74 1.80 10.07
C LEU A 39 6.43 1.88 9.28
N ILE A 40 5.39 1.17 9.70
CA ILE A 40 4.05 1.28 9.11
C ILE A 40 3.48 2.68 9.31
N GLY A 41 3.60 3.25 10.51
CA GLY A 41 3.14 4.61 10.79
C GLY A 41 3.79 5.65 9.87
N VAL A 42 5.11 5.58 9.67
CA VAL A 42 5.84 6.45 8.73
C VAL A 42 5.38 6.23 7.30
N HIS A 43 5.14 4.98 6.90
CA HIS A 43 4.68 4.66 5.55
C HIS A 43 3.28 5.23 5.27
N LEU A 44 2.36 5.11 6.22
CA LEU A 44 1.02 5.70 6.15
C LEU A 44 1.06 7.23 6.15
N LEU A 45 1.90 7.83 6.98
CA LEU A 45 2.06 9.27 7.07
C LEU A 45 2.66 9.85 5.78
N TYR A 46 3.59 9.14 5.14
CA TYR A 46 4.08 9.47 3.80
C TYR A 46 2.96 9.44 2.76
N GLY A 47 2.15 8.37 2.73
CA GLY A 47 1.02 8.28 1.80
C GLY A 47 -0.02 9.39 2.00
N LEU A 48 -0.31 9.73 3.25
CA LEU A 48 -1.21 10.84 3.60
C LEU A 48 -0.65 12.18 3.15
N ALA A 49 0.64 12.44 3.38
CA ALA A 49 1.31 13.66 2.94
C ALA A 49 1.33 13.77 1.41
N LEU A 50 1.63 12.68 0.71
CA LEU A 50 1.62 12.63 -0.75
C LEU A 50 0.21 12.88 -1.31
N THR A 51 -0.82 12.26 -0.71
CA THR A 51 -2.22 12.47 -1.09
C THR A 51 -2.62 13.93 -0.89
N ALA A 52 -2.28 14.54 0.25
CA ALA A 52 -2.54 15.94 0.51
C ALA A 52 -1.84 16.85 -0.51
N PHE A 53 -0.58 16.56 -0.85
CA PHE A 53 0.17 17.27 -1.88
C PHE A 53 -0.53 17.19 -3.25
N ILE A 54 -0.98 16.00 -3.64
CA ILE A 54 -1.72 15.78 -4.88
C ILE A 54 -3.02 16.60 -4.90
N CYS A 55 -3.80 16.53 -3.82
CA CYS A 55 -5.03 17.31 -3.68
C CYS A 55 -4.81 18.82 -3.72
N MET A 56 -3.66 19.31 -3.26
CA MET A 56 -3.32 20.73 -3.37
C MET A 56 -2.89 21.13 -4.77
N LYS A 57 -2.17 20.27 -5.52
CA LYS A 57 -1.56 20.63 -6.81
C LYS A 57 -2.43 20.30 -8.02
N MET A 58 -3.14 19.19 -8.01
CA MET A 58 -3.95 18.75 -9.16
C MET A 58 -5.11 19.67 -9.54
N PRO A 59 -5.79 20.36 -8.61
CA PRO A 59 -6.80 21.35 -8.97
C PRO A 59 -6.33 22.41 -9.97
N TYR A 60 -5.03 22.69 -10.02
CA TYR A 60 -4.43 23.64 -10.95
C TYR A 60 -4.05 23.05 -12.31
N ILE A 61 -3.96 21.72 -12.42
CA ILE A 61 -3.38 21.01 -13.58
C ILE A 61 -4.46 20.26 -14.37
N LEU A 62 -5.44 19.68 -13.69
CA LEU A 62 -6.37 18.70 -14.25
C LEU A 62 -7.82 19.13 -14.55
N PRO A 63 -8.34 20.33 -14.23
CA PRO A 63 -9.77 20.60 -14.40
C PRO A 63 -10.21 20.46 -15.87
N GLN A 64 -9.31 20.73 -16.83
CA GLN A 64 -9.61 20.63 -18.26
C GLN A 64 -9.69 19.20 -18.79
N ILE A 65 -8.95 18.25 -18.21
CA ILE A 65 -8.90 16.86 -18.71
C ILE A 65 -9.94 16.00 -18.00
N TYR A 66 -10.10 16.19 -16.67
CA TYR A 66 -11.05 15.42 -15.87
C TYR A 66 -12.51 15.78 -16.16
N ALA A 67 -12.80 17.06 -16.49
CA ALA A 67 -14.15 17.51 -16.83
C ALA A 67 -14.68 16.90 -18.14
N VAL A 68 -13.79 16.48 -19.05
CA VAL A 68 -14.20 15.95 -20.37
C VAL A 68 -14.62 14.49 -20.24
N ASN A 69 -13.89 13.66 -19.47
CA ASN A 69 -14.18 12.23 -19.33
C ASN A 69 -13.85 11.70 -17.92
N PRO A 70 -14.63 12.04 -16.88
CA PRO A 70 -14.31 11.68 -15.49
C PRO A 70 -14.27 10.17 -15.24
N PHE A 71 -15.13 9.41 -15.93
CA PHE A 71 -15.14 7.94 -15.85
C PHE A 71 -13.85 7.34 -16.40
N VAL A 72 -13.37 7.81 -17.55
CA VAL A 72 -12.15 7.30 -18.19
C VAL A 72 -10.95 7.52 -17.30
N ILE A 73 -10.79 8.71 -16.71
CA ILE A 73 -9.67 8.98 -15.80
C ILE A 73 -9.74 8.12 -14.55
N THR A 74 -10.94 7.87 -14.03
CA THR A 74 -11.12 7.00 -12.85
C THR A 74 -10.76 5.55 -13.16
N PHE A 75 -11.20 5.01 -14.30
CA PHE A 75 -10.83 3.66 -14.74
C PHE A 75 -9.33 3.54 -15.06
N LEU A 76 -8.73 4.54 -15.70
CA LEU A 76 -7.29 4.56 -15.96
C LEU A 76 -6.51 4.62 -14.64
N SER A 77 -6.93 5.45 -13.70
CA SER A 77 -6.32 5.52 -12.36
C SER A 77 -6.40 4.17 -11.65
N PHE A 78 -7.55 3.49 -11.73
CA PHE A 78 -7.70 2.15 -11.19
C PHE A 78 -6.75 1.14 -11.85
N ALA A 79 -6.67 1.13 -13.18
CA ALA A 79 -5.76 0.27 -13.92
C ALA A 79 -4.28 0.53 -13.56
N VAL A 80 -3.88 1.80 -13.45
CA VAL A 80 -2.54 2.22 -13.04
C VAL A 80 -2.23 1.77 -11.62
N SER A 81 -3.21 1.85 -10.71
CA SER A 81 -3.06 1.34 -9.34
C SER A 81 -2.82 -0.17 -9.32
N LEU A 82 -3.62 -0.94 -10.07
CA LEU A 82 -3.41 -2.39 -10.18
C LEU A 82 -2.02 -2.72 -10.73
N LEU A 83 -1.58 -1.97 -11.74
CA LEU A 83 -0.28 -2.16 -12.36
C LEU A 83 0.87 -1.82 -11.41
N GLY A 84 0.78 -0.70 -10.67
CA GLY A 84 1.75 -0.28 -9.68
C GLY A 84 1.88 -1.27 -8.52
N GLY A 85 0.75 -1.75 -7.99
CA GLY A 85 0.73 -2.75 -6.92
C GLY A 85 1.23 -4.12 -7.37
N PHE A 86 0.78 -4.61 -8.52
CA PHE A 86 1.08 -5.96 -8.99
C PHE A 86 2.47 -6.10 -9.61
N LEU A 87 2.89 -5.17 -10.47
CA LEU A 87 4.17 -5.28 -11.20
C LEU A 87 5.36 -4.72 -10.42
N ILE A 88 5.15 -3.66 -9.65
CA ILE A 88 6.25 -2.93 -8.99
C ILE A 88 6.36 -3.33 -7.51
N GLY A 89 5.24 -3.61 -6.85
CA GLY A 89 5.20 -4.00 -5.42
C GLY A 89 5.72 -5.41 -5.09
N LYS A 90 5.76 -6.32 -6.06
CA LYS A 90 6.25 -7.71 -5.86
C LYS A 90 7.77 -7.87 -5.94
N LYS A 91 8.51 -6.77 -6.11
CA LYS A 91 9.95 -6.83 -6.35
C LYS A 91 10.69 -7.00 -5.04
N GLU A 92 11.78 -7.75 -5.10
CA GLU A 92 12.69 -7.94 -3.98
C GLU A 92 13.46 -6.69 -3.54
N ASN A 93 13.26 -5.58 -4.26
CA ASN A 93 13.92 -4.32 -4.01
C ASN A 93 12.95 -3.36 -3.32
N TYR A 94 13.27 -3.00 -2.07
CA TYR A 94 12.52 -2.03 -1.26
C TYR A 94 12.23 -0.72 -1.99
N ILE A 95 13.20 -0.20 -2.78
CA ILE A 95 13.05 1.06 -3.52
C ILE A 95 11.95 0.93 -4.58
N LEU A 96 11.89 -0.21 -5.28
CA LEU A 96 10.84 -0.46 -6.27
C LEU A 96 9.49 -0.62 -5.59
N SER A 97 9.40 -1.34 -4.48
CA SER A 97 8.13 -1.48 -3.75
C SER A 97 7.62 -0.14 -3.22
N PHE A 98 8.52 0.74 -2.75
CA PHE A 98 8.18 2.11 -2.36
C PHE A 98 7.70 2.97 -3.54
N LEU A 99 8.31 2.81 -4.72
CA LEU A 99 7.88 3.49 -5.93
C LEU A 99 6.50 2.97 -6.39
N GLY A 100 6.28 1.66 -6.33
CA GLY A 100 4.99 1.03 -6.63
C GLY A 100 3.89 1.55 -5.72
N TYR A 101 4.16 1.65 -4.42
CA TYR A 101 3.26 2.30 -3.45
C TYR A 101 2.97 3.76 -3.83
N SER A 102 4.00 4.54 -4.16
CA SER A 102 3.84 5.95 -4.55
C SER A 102 2.99 6.10 -5.81
N VAL A 103 3.11 5.19 -6.78
CA VAL A 103 2.26 5.15 -7.98
C VAL A 103 0.81 4.83 -7.62
N VAL A 104 0.56 3.90 -6.69
CA VAL A 104 -0.77 3.57 -6.19
C VAL A 104 -1.40 4.77 -5.49
N VAL A 105 -0.67 5.41 -4.57
CA VAL A 105 -1.13 6.62 -3.87
C VAL A 105 -1.43 7.74 -4.86
N PHE A 106 -0.55 7.94 -5.85
CA PHE A 106 -0.79 8.92 -6.91
C PHE A 106 -2.07 8.63 -7.69
N ALA A 107 -2.24 7.38 -8.10
CA ALA A 107 -3.39 6.93 -8.87
C ALA A 107 -4.71 7.14 -8.10
N PHE A 108 -4.77 6.84 -6.81
CA PHE A 108 -5.98 7.14 -6.00
C PHE A 108 -6.11 8.62 -5.64
N GLY A 109 -5.00 9.35 -5.56
CA GLY A 109 -4.99 10.78 -5.33
C GLY A 109 -5.62 11.57 -6.48
N VAL A 110 -5.52 11.10 -7.74
CA VAL A 110 -6.08 11.83 -8.90
C VAL A 110 -7.61 11.98 -8.83
N PRO A 111 -8.39 10.89 -8.68
CA PRO A 111 -9.83 11.00 -8.54
C PRO A 111 -10.22 11.74 -7.25
N LEU A 112 -9.49 11.53 -6.16
CA LEU A 112 -9.75 12.21 -4.89
C LEU A 112 -9.60 13.73 -5.02
N ALA A 113 -8.55 14.20 -5.69
CA ALA A 113 -8.33 15.62 -5.96
C ALA A 113 -9.41 16.24 -6.87
N TYR A 114 -10.14 15.43 -7.63
CA TYR A 114 -11.32 15.88 -8.36
C TYR A 114 -12.57 15.92 -7.46
N THR A 115 -12.79 14.90 -6.63
CA THR A 115 -14.00 14.84 -5.80
C THR A 115 -14.07 15.95 -4.77
N ILE A 116 -12.93 16.46 -4.28
CA ILE A 116 -12.88 17.59 -3.34
C ILE A 116 -13.52 18.87 -3.89
N PHE A 117 -13.60 19.06 -5.22
CA PHE A 117 -14.26 20.24 -5.80
C PHE A 117 -15.75 20.32 -5.50
N PHE A 118 -16.40 19.18 -5.21
CA PHE A 118 -17.83 19.14 -4.88
C PHE A 118 -18.13 19.47 -3.42
N PHE A 119 -17.10 19.60 -2.58
CA PHE A 119 -17.27 19.84 -1.15
C PHE A 119 -16.78 21.23 -0.75
N PRO A 120 -17.47 21.90 0.18
CA PRO A 120 -16.98 23.15 0.74
C PRO A 120 -15.71 22.93 1.56
N ILE A 121 -14.83 23.93 1.53
CA ILE A 121 -13.47 23.83 2.07
C ILE A 121 -13.39 23.42 3.55
N HIS A 122 -14.35 23.85 4.37
CA HIS A 122 -14.38 23.49 5.80
C HIS A 122 -14.59 21.99 6.02
N LEU A 123 -15.39 21.31 5.19
CA LEU A 123 -15.59 19.86 5.29
C LEU A 123 -14.33 19.09 4.87
N ILE A 124 -13.59 19.60 3.88
CA ILE A 124 -12.32 19.03 3.43
C ILE A 124 -11.29 19.08 4.57
N PHE A 125 -11.18 20.23 5.25
CA PHE A 125 -10.28 20.37 6.39
C PHE A 125 -10.64 19.44 7.56
N ILE A 126 -11.93 19.31 7.88
CA ILE A 126 -12.39 18.38 8.94
C ILE A 126 -12.05 16.94 8.56
N ALA A 127 -12.32 16.52 7.32
CA ALA A 127 -12.00 15.17 6.84
C ALA A 127 -10.49 14.89 6.89
N ALA A 128 -9.66 15.85 6.49
CA ALA A 128 -8.20 15.72 6.56
C ALA A 128 -7.70 15.57 8.00
N ILE A 129 -8.20 16.39 8.94
CA ILE A 129 -7.84 16.30 10.36
C ILE A 129 -8.27 14.95 10.95
N LEU A 130 -9.50 14.51 10.68
CA LEU A 130 -10.00 13.22 11.15
C LEU A 130 -9.15 12.06 10.61
N THR A 131 -8.77 12.11 9.34
CA THR A 131 -7.92 11.08 8.72
C THR A 131 -6.54 11.06 9.37
N PHE A 132 -5.96 12.23 9.63
CA PHE A 132 -4.68 12.34 10.32
C PHE A 132 -4.74 11.77 11.74
N VAL A 133 -5.78 12.10 12.51
CA VAL A 133 -5.97 11.55 13.86
C VAL A 133 -6.09 10.03 13.82
N VAL A 134 -6.93 9.49 12.93
CA VAL A 134 -7.12 8.04 12.78
C VAL A 134 -5.82 7.34 12.38
N VAL A 135 -4.98 7.94 11.54
CA VAL A 135 -3.68 7.37 11.17
C VAL A 135 -2.69 7.35 12.34
N LEU A 136 -2.83 8.27 13.30
CA LEU A 136 -1.95 8.36 14.48
C LEU A 136 -2.41 7.52 15.68
N THR A 137 -3.65 7.02 15.67
CA THR A 137 -4.25 6.28 16.79
C THR A 137 -4.16 4.78 16.56
#